data_AF-A0A928I1T9-F1
#
_entry.id   AF-A0A928I1T9-F1
#
_cell.length_a   1.000
_cell.length_b   1.000
_cell.length_c   1.000
_cell.angle_alpha   90.00
_cell.angle_beta   90.00
_cell.angle_gamma   90.00
#
_symmetry.space_group_name_H-M   'P 1'
#
loop_
_entity.id
_entity.type
_entity.pdbx_description
1 polymer ?
#
loop_
_entity_poly.entity_id
_entity_poly.type
_entity_poly.pdbx_seq_one_letter_code
_entity_poly.pdbx_strand_id
1 'polypeptide(L)'
;MNEHDEMTANETDDIKTENASDTQETISESTVKETPEENVESLRSEIDRLRAELEESRAANQKIADDISEFHRLFPNIELNALPDEVHESVRAGIPLSASYALYEKRLAAERERIDAINRQNARKSSGAAGKNTPKEYFSPEEVRSMSQSEVRENYKKIIDSMKKWN
;
A
#
# COMPACT_ATOMS: atom_id res chain seq x y z
N MET A 1 -6.40 -48.22 -31.95
CA MET A 1 -6.45 -47.85 -33.37
C MET A 1 -5.97 -46.41 -33.43
N ASN A 2 -4.64 -46.24 -33.46
CA ASN A 2 -3.81 -46.19 -34.68
C ASN A 2 -3.92 -44.79 -35.29
N GLU A 3 -2.88 -44.06 -35.65
CA GLU A 3 -1.45 -44.35 -35.79
C GLU A 3 -0.78 -43.07 -36.36
N HIS A 4 0.53 -42.96 -36.15
CA HIS A 4 1.57 -42.31 -37.00
C HIS A 4 1.45 -40.80 -37.28
N ASP A 5 2.35 -39.96 -36.79
CA ASP A 5 3.80 -39.88 -37.08
C ASP A 5 4.05 -39.50 -38.55
N GLU A 6 4.45 -38.25 -38.79
CA GLU A 6 5.03 -37.83 -40.06
C GLU A 6 6.14 -36.80 -39.80
N MET A 7 7.35 -37.33 -39.68
CA MET A 7 8.60 -36.61 -39.92
C MET A 7 8.82 -36.45 -41.43
N THR A 8 9.20 -35.26 -41.88
CA THR A 8 9.98 -35.05 -43.12
C THR A 8 10.99 -33.93 -42.85
N ALA A 9 12.26 -34.28 -42.62
CA ALA A 9 13.36 -34.27 -43.61
C ALA A 9 13.75 -32.83 -44.03
N ASN A 10 14.82 -32.27 -43.46
CA ASN A 10 16.19 -32.27 -44.01
C ASN A 10 16.31 -31.56 -45.37
N GLU A 11 16.75 -30.31 -45.34
CA GLU A 11 17.35 -29.63 -46.49
C GLU A 11 18.67 -29.02 -46.02
N THR A 12 19.75 -29.75 -46.31
CA THR A 12 21.14 -29.28 -46.31
C THR A 12 21.38 -28.59 -47.63
N ASP A 13 21.86 -27.35 -47.64
CA ASP A 13 22.52 -26.78 -48.81
C ASP A 13 23.71 -25.90 -48.43
N ASP A 14 24.87 -26.33 -48.95
CA ASP A 14 25.94 -25.57 -49.55
C ASP A 14 26.83 -24.64 -48.72
N ILE A 15 28.01 -25.21 -48.41
CA ILE A 15 29.28 -24.54 -48.19
C ILE A 15 29.81 -24.02 -49.53
N LYS A 16 30.09 -22.71 -49.61
CA LYS A 16 31.06 -22.15 -50.57
C LYS A 16 32.07 -21.28 -49.82
N THR A 17 33.31 -21.75 -49.86
CA THR A 17 34.54 -21.10 -49.40
C THR A 17 35.08 -20.15 -50.49
N GLU A 18 36.02 -19.27 -50.08
CA GLU A 18 36.86 -18.29 -50.82
C GLU A 18 36.42 -16.83 -50.57
N ASN A 19 37.28 -15.85 -50.22
CA ASN A 19 38.74 -15.77 -50.29
C ASN A 19 39.30 -14.73 -49.28
N ALA A 20 40.61 -14.84 -49.05
CA ALA A 20 41.48 -14.05 -48.20
C ALA A 20 41.48 -12.53 -48.45
N SER A 21 41.71 -11.72 -47.41
CA SER A 21 43.03 -11.11 -47.14
C SER A 21 42.98 -10.06 -46.03
N ASP A 22 44.08 -10.01 -45.28
CA ASP A 22 44.63 -8.87 -44.54
C ASP A 22 43.74 -8.14 -43.52
N THR A 23 43.93 -8.49 -42.25
CA THR A 23 44.38 -7.52 -41.24
C THR A 23 45.12 -8.28 -40.15
N GLN A 24 46.45 -8.33 -40.24
CA GLN A 24 47.31 -8.61 -39.10
C GLN A 24 47.44 -7.36 -38.23
N GLU A 25 47.61 -7.59 -36.92
CA GLU A 25 48.08 -6.65 -35.89
C GLU A 25 47.10 -5.53 -35.52
N THR A 26 46.55 -5.45 -34.30
CA THR A 26 47.22 -5.56 -33.01
C THR A 26 46.23 -6.06 -31.94
N ILE A 27 46.25 -7.37 -31.65
CA ILE A 27 45.76 -7.84 -30.36
C ILE A 27 46.92 -7.60 -29.41
N SER A 28 46.88 -6.48 -28.68
CA SER A 28 47.75 -6.27 -27.52
C SER A 28 47.40 -7.31 -26.49
N GLU A 29 47.98 -8.48 -26.67
CA GLU A 29 48.08 -9.57 -25.71
C GLU A 29 48.93 -9.08 -24.53
N SER A 30 48.31 -8.32 -23.63
CA SER A 30 48.73 -8.32 -22.22
C SER A 30 48.12 -9.55 -21.56
N THR A 31 48.56 -10.73 -21.99
CA THR A 31 48.54 -11.90 -21.11
C THR A 31 49.62 -11.64 -20.05
N VAL A 32 49.25 -10.84 -19.05
CA VAL A 32 49.96 -10.83 -17.78
C VAL A 32 49.85 -12.26 -17.28
N LYS A 33 50.95 -13.02 -17.37
CA LYS A 33 51.08 -14.29 -16.68
C LYS A 33 51.01 -13.99 -15.20
N GLU A 34 49.80 -13.93 -14.64
CA GLU A 34 49.62 -14.02 -13.20
C GLU A 34 50.30 -15.31 -12.78
N THR A 35 51.30 -15.16 -11.92
CA THR A 35 51.95 -16.31 -11.33
C THR A 35 50.89 -17.12 -10.56
N PRO A 36 51.03 -18.45 -10.44
CA PRO A 36 50.13 -19.24 -9.61
C PRO A 36 49.96 -18.69 -8.19
N GLU A 37 50.97 -17.98 -7.68
CA GLU A 37 50.95 -17.31 -6.38
C GLU A 37 50.05 -16.06 -6.37
N GLU A 38 50.10 -15.21 -7.40
CA GLU A 38 49.21 -14.04 -7.55
C GLU A 38 47.74 -14.47 -7.68
N ASN A 39 47.46 -15.54 -8.42
CA ASN A 39 46.11 -16.10 -8.53
C ASN A 39 45.62 -16.67 -7.18
N VAL A 40 46.49 -17.36 -6.43
CA VAL A 40 46.14 -17.86 -5.09
C VAL A 40 45.87 -16.72 -4.10
N GLU A 41 46.64 -15.63 -4.16
CA GLU A 41 46.44 -14.48 -3.28
C GLU A 41 45.17 -13.68 -3.64
N SER A 42 44.87 -13.56 -4.94
CA SER A 42 43.60 -13.03 -5.44
C SER A 42 42.40 -13.84 -4.94
N LEU A 43 42.48 -15.17 -5.04
CA LEU A 43 41.44 -16.08 -4.53
C LEU A 43 41.27 -15.99 -3.01
N ARG A 44 42.36 -15.83 -2.25
CA ARG A 44 42.30 -15.62 -0.79
C ARG A 44 41.59 -14.31 -0.44
N SER A 45 41.96 -13.23 -1.12
CA SER A 45 41.35 -11.91 -0.94
C SER A 45 39.84 -11.95 -1.26
N GLU A 46 39.45 -12.67 -2.33
CA GLU A 46 38.04 -12.85 -2.68
C GLU A 46 37.28 -13.70 -1.66
N ILE A 47 37.88 -14.77 -1.14
CA ILE A 47 37.29 -15.57 -0.06
C ILE A 47 37.05 -14.72 1.18
N ASP A 48 38.00 -13.86 1.55
CA ASP A 48 37.86 -12.99 2.72
C ASP A 48 36.78 -11.93 2.50
N ARG A 49 36.68 -11.36 1.28
CA ARG A 49 35.58 -10.46 0.91
C ARG A 49 34.22 -11.14 1.03
N LEU A 50 34.08 -12.33 0.45
CA LEU A 50 32.84 -13.10 0.48
C LEU A 50 32.44 -13.52 1.90
N ARG A 51 33.42 -13.83 2.75
CA ARG A 51 33.17 -14.12 4.18
C ARG A 51 32.65 -12.90 4.92
N ALA A 52 33.21 -11.72 4.66
CA ALA A 52 32.75 -10.48 5.27
C ALA A 52 31.32 -10.14 4.83
N GLU A 53 31.03 -10.25 3.53
CA GLU A 53 29.68 -10.03 2.98
C GLU A 53 28.65 -11.02 3.54
N LEU A 54 29.03 -12.29 3.69
CA LEU A 54 28.17 -13.31 4.29
C LEU A 54 27.87 -13.00 5.76
N GLU A 55 28.85 -12.53 6.52
CA GLU A 55 28.66 -12.18 7.93
C GLU A 55 27.77 -10.95 8.10
N GLU A 56 27.95 -9.93 7.25
CA GLU A 56 27.08 -8.76 7.21
C GLU A 56 25.64 -9.14 6.86
N SER A 57 25.45 -10.00 5.85
CA SER A 57 24.13 -10.52 5.48
C SER A 57 23.47 -11.30 6.62
N ARG A 58 24.23 -12.14 7.34
CA ARG A 58 23.74 -12.87 8.52
C ARG A 58 23.32 -11.94 9.64
N ALA A 59 24.13 -10.94 9.95
CA ALA A 59 23.82 -9.95 10.98
C ALA A 59 22.54 -9.15 10.62
N ALA A 60 22.40 -8.74 9.36
CA ALA A 60 21.20 -8.05 8.89
C ALA A 60 19.95 -8.94 8.98
N ASN A 61 20.04 -10.20 8.55
CA ASN A 61 18.93 -11.15 8.63
C ASN A 61 18.55 -11.46 10.09
N GLN A 62 19.54 -11.59 10.98
CA GLN A 62 19.27 -11.80 12.41
C GLN A 62 18.52 -10.62 13.01
N LYS A 63 18.94 -9.38 12.70
CA LYS A 63 18.25 -8.18 13.16
C LYS A 63 16.79 -8.13 12.70
N ILE A 64 16.51 -8.53 11.45
CA ILE A 64 15.14 -8.62 10.92
C ILE A 64 14.35 -9.69 11.68
N ALA A 65 14.94 -10.87 11.91
CA ALA A 65 14.30 -11.95 12.64
C ALA A 65 13.98 -11.56 14.09
N ASP A 66 14.87 -10.82 14.75
CA ASP A 66 14.67 -10.31 16.11
C ASP A 66 13.53 -9.28 16.16
N ASP A 67 13.48 -8.35 15.20
CA ASP A 67 12.41 -7.33 15.11
C ASP A 67 11.03 -7.97 14.85
N ILE A 68 10.98 -8.97 13.97
CA ILE A 68 9.75 -9.76 13.72
C ILE A 68 9.33 -10.53 14.98
N SER A 69 10.28 -11.16 15.67
CA SER A 69 10.01 -11.90 16.90
C SER A 69 9.50 -10.98 18.01
N GLU A 70 10.07 -9.78 18.14
CA GLU A 70 9.61 -8.77 19.06
C GLU A 70 8.20 -8.27 18.69
N PHE A 71 7.94 -8.05 17.41
CA PHE A 71 6.63 -7.65 16.92
C PHE A 71 5.55 -8.68 17.29
N HIS A 72 5.77 -9.96 16.99
CA HIS A 72 4.82 -11.02 17.35
C HIS A 72 4.64 -11.18 18.87
N ARG A 73 5.67 -10.90 19.66
CA ARG A 73 5.57 -10.90 21.12
C ARG A 73 4.66 -9.78 21.64
N LEU A 74 4.74 -8.58 21.05
CA LEU A 74 3.95 -7.42 21.47
C LEU A 74 2.54 -7.41 20.86
N PHE A 75 2.39 -7.92 19.64
CA PHE A 75 1.18 -7.89 18.84
C PHE A 75 0.84 -9.29 18.30
N PRO A 76 0.52 -10.26 19.17
CA PRO A 76 0.37 -11.67 18.77
C PRO A 76 -0.80 -11.95 17.84
N ASN A 77 -1.77 -11.03 17.76
CA ASN A 77 -2.99 -11.18 16.95
C ASN A 77 -2.89 -10.49 15.58
N ILE A 78 -1.73 -9.93 15.23
CA ILE A 78 -1.54 -9.15 14.01
C ILE A 78 -0.64 -9.93 13.06
N GLU A 79 -1.18 -10.20 11.88
CA GLU A 79 -0.43 -10.82 10.77
C GLU A 79 0.39 -9.77 10.03
N LEU A 80 1.63 -10.10 9.67
CA LEU A 80 2.55 -9.19 8.96
C LEU A 80 1.98 -8.70 7.62
N ASN A 81 1.20 -9.54 6.94
CA ASN A 81 0.59 -9.22 5.65
C ASN A 81 -0.65 -8.32 5.78
N ALA A 82 -1.19 -8.16 7.00
CA ALA A 82 -2.35 -7.32 7.27
C ALA A 82 -1.94 -5.91 7.75
N LEU A 83 -0.63 -5.61 7.75
CA LEU A 83 -0.13 -4.33 8.19
C LEU A 83 -0.46 -3.22 7.18
N PRO A 84 -0.78 -2.00 7.66
CA PRO A 84 -0.95 -0.84 6.77
C PRO A 84 0.34 -0.47 6.04
N ASP A 85 0.21 0.06 4.81
CA ASP A 85 1.34 0.50 3.99
C ASP A 85 2.26 1.50 4.71
N GLU A 86 1.70 2.40 5.52
CA GLU A 86 2.46 3.38 6.31
C GLU A 86 3.45 2.72 7.30
N VAL A 87 3.05 1.57 7.87
CA VAL A 87 3.93 0.81 8.78
C VAL A 87 5.09 0.23 7.98
N HIS A 88 4.82 -0.32 6.80
CA HIS A 88 5.87 -0.82 5.90
C HIS A 88 6.80 0.29 5.39
N GLU A 89 6.29 1.50 5.14
CA GLU A 89 7.10 2.67 4.80
C GLU A 89 8.04 3.07 5.95
N SER A 90 7.52 3.08 7.17
CA SER A 90 8.31 3.38 8.36
C SER A 90 9.44 2.37 8.59
N VAL A 91 9.17 1.09 8.35
CA VAL A 91 10.19 0.02 8.42
C VAL A 91 11.24 0.19 7.33
N ARG A 92 10.84 0.55 6.09
CA ARG A 92 11.79 0.89 5.02
C ARG A 92 12.66 2.11 5.36
N ALA A 93 12.15 3.03 6.19
CA ALA A 93 12.91 4.16 6.71
C ALA A 93 13.83 3.78 7.90
N GLY A 94 13.88 2.51 8.31
CA GLY A 94 14.75 2.00 9.37
C GLY A 94 14.15 2.06 10.78
N ILE A 95 12.85 2.33 10.91
CA ILE A 95 12.16 2.29 12.20
C ILE A 95 11.80 0.82 12.51
N PRO A 96 12.03 0.33 13.75
CA PRO A 96 11.61 -1.02 14.14
C PRO A 96 10.11 -1.24 13.94
N LEU A 97 9.74 -2.43 13.47
CA LEU A 97 8.36 -2.78 13.11
C LEU A 97 7.39 -2.58 14.28
N SER A 98 7.80 -3.02 15.48
CA SER A 98 7.05 -2.85 16.72
C SER A 98 6.73 -1.39 17.03
N ALA A 99 7.71 -0.50 16.85
CA ALA A 99 7.56 0.93 17.08
C ALA A 99 6.66 1.59 16.03
N SER A 100 6.83 1.24 14.75
CA SER A 100 6.00 1.75 13.66
C SER A 100 4.52 1.41 13.87
N TYR A 101 4.21 0.15 14.21
CA TYR A 101 2.83 -0.26 14.45
C TYR A 101 2.24 0.36 15.73
N ALA A 102 3.02 0.47 16.80
CA ALA A 102 2.58 1.13 18.04
C ALA A 102 2.20 2.61 17.79
N LEU A 103 2.95 3.32 16.96
CA LEU A 103 2.64 4.70 16.56
C LEU A 103 1.36 4.77 15.73
N TYR A 104 1.17 3.84 14.80
CA TYR A 104 -0.05 3.73 13.99
C TYR A 104 -1.29 3.53 14.88
N GLU A 105 -1.27 2.55 15.77
CA GLU A 105 -2.37 2.26 16.71
C GLU A 105 -2.70 3.48 17.59
N LYS A 106 -1.67 4.15 18.10
CA LYS A 106 -1.84 5.37 18.91
C LYS A 106 -2.53 6.49 18.12
N ARG A 107 -2.19 6.66 16.84
CA ARG A 107 -2.83 7.67 15.99
C ARG A 107 -4.28 7.31 15.71
N LEU A 108 -4.57 6.03 15.45
CA LEU A 108 -5.93 5.54 15.23
C LEU A 108 -6.81 5.75 16.47
N ALA A 109 -6.27 5.46 17.65
CA ALA A 109 -6.95 5.71 18.92
C ALA A 109 -7.24 7.20 19.14
N ALA A 110 -6.27 8.07 18.88
CA ALA A 110 -6.44 9.51 19.03
C ALA A 110 -7.51 10.08 18.08
N GLU A 111 -7.56 9.59 16.83
CA GLU A 111 -8.59 10.04 15.88
C GLU A 111 -9.97 9.54 16.25
N ARG A 112 -10.09 8.29 16.71
CA ARG A 112 -11.35 7.76 17.25
C ARG A 112 -11.85 8.59 18.44
N GLU A 113 -10.97 8.91 19.39
CA GLU A 113 -11.32 9.75 20.53
C GLU A 113 -11.76 11.15 20.10
N ARG A 114 -11.10 11.72 19.09
CA ARG A 114 -11.47 13.02 18.52
C ARG A 114 -12.88 12.99 17.93
N ILE A 115 -13.18 11.98 17.11
CA ILE A 115 -14.49 11.79 16.50
C ILE A 115 -15.55 11.61 17.59
N ASP A 116 -15.29 10.78 18.60
CA ASP A 116 -16.20 10.56 19.72
C ASP A 116 -16.42 11.82 20.56
N ALA A 117 -15.38 12.63 20.77
CA ALA A 117 -15.51 13.92 21.44
C ALA A 117 -16.42 14.88 20.67
N ILE A 118 -16.25 14.97 19.34
CA ILE A 118 -17.10 15.78 18.46
C ILE A 118 -18.54 15.26 18.48
N ASN A 119 -18.74 13.95 18.34
CA ASN A 119 -20.07 13.33 18.38
C ASN A 119 -20.77 13.56 19.72
N ARG A 120 -20.06 13.44 20.85
CA ARG A 120 -20.60 13.77 22.17
C ARG A 120 -20.98 15.25 22.28
N GLN A 121 -20.15 16.15 21.76
CA GLN A 121 -20.46 17.57 21.77
C GLN A 121 -21.68 17.88 20.90
N ASN A 122 -21.77 17.27 19.72
CA ASN A 122 -22.90 17.40 18.82
C ASN A 122 -24.17 16.80 19.42
N ALA A 123 -24.11 15.66 20.11
CA ALA A 123 -25.25 15.08 20.82
C ALA A 123 -25.72 15.99 21.97
N ARG A 124 -24.80 16.65 22.70
CA ARG A 124 -25.15 17.62 23.75
C ARG A 124 -25.77 18.90 23.18
N LYS A 125 -25.27 19.39 22.04
CA LYS A 125 -25.79 20.59 21.35
C LYS A 125 -27.06 20.29 20.55
N SER A 126 -27.22 19.05 20.09
CA SER A 126 -28.42 18.53 19.47
C SER A 126 -29.38 18.10 20.58
N SER A 127 -29.90 19.11 21.29
CA SER A 127 -31.09 18.96 22.12
C SER A 127 -32.30 18.68 21.23
N GLY A 128 -32.42 17.43 20.75
CA GLY A 128 -33.67 16.83 20.28
C GLY A 128 -34.45 17.50 19.14
N ALA A 129 -33.89 18.48 18.42
CA ALA A 129 -34.64 19.25 17.42
C ALA A 129 -34.32 18.83 15.97
N ALA A 130 -34.28 17.53 15.70
CA ALA A 130 -34.31 17.01 14.33
C ALA A 130 -35.52 16.07 14.20
N GLY A 131 -36.72 16.62 14.39
CA GLY A 131 -37.96 15.88 14.20
C GLY A 131 -39.15 16.52 14.88
N LYS A 132 -39.95 17.25 14.09
CA LYS A 132 -41.29 17.79 14.38
C LYS A 132 -41.29 18.98 15.36
N ASN A 133 -41.61 20.17 14.85
CA ASN A 133 -41.85 21.43 15.59
C ASN A 133 -40.71 22.45 15.65
N THR A 134 -39.82 22.53 14.66
CA THR A 134 -39.31 23.87 14.33
C THR A 134 -40.50 24.67 13.79
N PRO A 135 -40.86 25.83 14.38
CA PRO A 135 -41.98 26.61 13.88
C PRO A 135 -41.63 27.12 12.48
N LYS A 136 -42.12 26.43 11.45
CA LYS A 136 -41.98 26.88 10.07
C LYS A 136 -42.68 28.23 9.95
N GLU A 137 -41.97 29.22 9.46
CA GLU A 137 -42.48 30.59 9.36
C GLU A 137 -43.53 30.70 8.24
N TYR A 138 -43.39 29.88 7.20
CA TYR A 138 -44.31 29.79 6.06
C TYR A 138 -44.51 28.34 5.61
N PHE A 139 -45.68 28.07 5.04
CA PHE A 139 -46.05 26.77 4.45
C PHE A 139 -46.07 26.84 2.93
N SER A 140 -45.74 25.73 2.27
CA SER A 140 -45.88 25.61 0.81
C SER A 140 -47.30 25.17 0.40
N PRO A 141 -47.73 25.38 -0.85
CA PRO A 141 -49.04 24.91 -1.32
C PRO A 141 -49.24 23.40 -1.19
N GLU A 142 -48.20 22.61 -1.44
CA GLU A 142 -48.23 21.15 -1.34
C GLU A 142 -48.29 20.68 0.12
N GLU A 143 -47.62 21.40 1.01
CA GLU A 143 -47.62 21.12 2.45
C GLU A 143 -49.01 21.39 3.05
N VAL A 144 -49.67 22.49 2.69
CA VAL A 144 -51.03 22.80 3.17
C VAL A 144 -52.06 21.78 2.66
N ARG A 145 -51.87 21.23 1.46
CA ARG A 145 -52.75 20.19 0.89
C ARG A 145 -52.63 18.84 1.59
N SER A 146 -51.48 18.56 2.21
CA SER A 146 -51.24 17.31 2.93
C SER A 146 -51.53 17.40 4.44
N MET A 147 -51.88 18.59 4.94
CA MET A 147 -52.24 18.78 6.36
C MET A 147 -53.61 18.21 6.71
N SER A 148 -53.72 17.70 7.94
CA SER A 148 -55.01 17.36 8.53
C SER A 148 -55.84 18.61 8.84
N GLN A 149 -57.17 18.47 8.92
CA GLN A 149 -58.07 19.59 9.25
C GLN A 149 -57.76 20.23 10.61
N SER A 150 -57.32 19.44 11.59
CA SER A 150 -56.86 19.91 12.89
C SER A 150 -55.61 20.77 12.77
N GLU A 151 -54.62 20.33 11.99
CA GLU A 151 -53.37 21.09 11.77
C GLU A 151 -53.60 22.39 11.00
N VAL A 152 -54.51 22.38 10.02
CA VAL A 152 -54.92 23.59 9.28
C VAL A 152 -55.58 24.59 10.22
N ARG A 153 -56.44 24.14 11.14
CA ARG A 153 -57.12 25.02 12.10
C ARG A 153 -56.13 25.64 13.10
N GLU A 154 -55.17 24.86 13.59
CA GLU A 154 -54.14 25.34 14.51
C GLU A 154 -53.17 26.34 13.86
N ASN A 155 -52.88 26.17 12.56
CA ASN A 155 -51.92 26.99 11.83
C ASN A 155 -52.55 27.99 10.86
N TYR A 156 -53.87 28.19 10.92
CA TYR A 156 -54.66 28.92 9.94
C TYR A 156 -54.11 30.30 9.57
N LYS A 157 -53.76 31.12 10.58
CA LYS A 157 -53.24 32.47 10.36
C LYS A 157 -51.93 32.47 9.56
N LYS A 158 -51.04 31.53 9.85
CA LYS A 158 -49.75 31.37 9.15
C LYS A 158 -49.94 30.86 7.72
N ILE A 159 -50.89 29.96 7.51
CA ILE A 159 -51.24 29.46 6.18
C ILE A 159 -51.73 30.61 5.28
N ILE A 160 -52.62 31.48 5.79
CA ILE A 160 -53.08 32.67 5.07
C ILE A 160 -51.93 33.64 4.75
N ASP A 161 -51.02 33.87 5.71
CA ASP A 161 -49.85 34.73 5.46
C ASP A 161 -48.85 34.09 4.50
N SER A 162 -48.79 32.76 4.41
CA SER A 162 -48.01 32.03 3.42
C SER A 162 -48.63 32.13 2.02
N MET A 163 -49.97 32.04 1.92
CA MET A 163 -50.71 32.17 0.65
C MET A 163 -50.44 33.50 -0.05
N LYS A 164 -50.26 34.59 0.69
CA LYS A 164 -49.92 35.91 0.12
C LYS A 164 -48.55 35.94 -0.58
N LYS A 165 -47.68 34.97 -0.30
CA LYS A 165 -46.32 34.86 -0.85
C LYS A 165 -46.22 33.82 -1.97
N TRP A 166 -47.30 33.10 -2.26
CA TRP A 166 -47.39 32.18 -3.39
C TRP A 166 -47.77 32.97 -4.64
N ASN A 167 -46.81 33.73 -5.18
CA ASN A 167 -46.93 34.36 -6.50
C ASN A 167 -46.08 33.58 -7.49
#